data_AF-A0A948EFD5-F1
#
_entry.id   AF-A0A948EFD5-F1
#
_cell.length_a   1.000
_cell.length_b   1.000
_cell.length_c   1.000
_cell.angle_alpha   90.00
_cell.angle_beta   90.00
_cell.angle_gamma   90.00
#
_symmetry.space_group_name_H-M   'P 1'
#
loop_
_entity.id
_entity.type
_entity.pdbx_description
1 polymer ?
#
loop_
_entity_poly.entity_id
_entity_poly.type
_entity_poly.pdbx_seq_one_letter_code
_entity_poly.pdbx_strand_id
1 'polypeptide(L)'
;MNNNKEIDRLIKKGLFNKQLKNLRQKKKQKNLKILYLLISILVIAFGSVLAVQLISTPEIIETNQIEPETEKTNIIKSILTSNSSKDKSPSNILALGRPGQGYSGQNLTDTIIIIHLEPNQEKATLVSLPRDLLVKVPNTGQLTKINALYNLIGIEGLKEKISEITGLTIDHYVLIDLVVAQEIIELIDGLNIYVPQNINDPYFPGPNYTYQTFSLAAGWRYLDGPTALRYIRTRYTSPNGDFDRMARQQQVVTLLKQKVLELNLLWDFPTYLKMFNSLKNNIETDLGILELKDLWQTARKIKADQITHLVIDKKETNLLIGSQVSFGNQMASVVYPLVGQGNYEEIKKYIQEYIE
;
A
#
# COMPACT_ATOMS: atom_id res chain seq x y z
N MET A 1 -5.05 14.97 -37.90
CA MET A 1 -5.36 13.65 -37.31
C MET A 1 -4.12 12.80 -36.96
N ASN A 2 -2.94 13.39 -36.72
CA ASN A 2 -1.72 12.62 -36.39
C ASN A 2 -0.94 13.07 -35.13
N ASN A 3 -1.31 14.17 -34.46
CA ASN A 3 -0.55 14.65 -33.29
C ASN A 3 -0.95 13.97 -31.96
N ASN A 4 -2.16 13.43 -31.83
CA ASN A 4 -2.59 12.82 -30.56
C ASN A 4 -1.96 11.45 -30.30
N LYS A 5 -1.63 10.68 -31.35
CA LYS A 5 -0.93 9.39 -31.21
C LYS A 5 0.53 9.55 -30.80
N GLU A 6 1.16 10.67 -31.14
CA GLU A 6 2.55 10.96 -30.77
C GLU A 6 2.65 11.45 -29.31
N ILE A 7 1.66 12.23 -28.85
CA ILE A 7 1.54 12.63 -27.44
C ILE A 7 1.26 11.41 -26.54
N ASP A 8 0.36 10.51 -26.92
CA ASP A 8 0.10 9.26 -26.16
C ASP A 8 1.34 8.33 -26.13
N ARG A 9 2.13 8.32 -27.20
CA ARG A 9 3.39 7.57 -27.28
C ARG A 9 4.49 8.18 -26.40
N LEU A 10 4.52 9.52 -26.27
CA LEU A 10 5.45 10.25 -25.42
C LEU A 10 5.08 10.15 -23.92
N ILE A 11 3.79 10.07 -23.60
CA ILE A 11 3.30 9.81 -22.23
C ILE A 11 3.68 8.39 -21.78
N LYS A 12 3.62 7.38 -22.68
CA LYS A 12 4.06 6.01 -22.40
C LYS A 12 5.58 5.81 -22.27
N LYS A 13 6.43 6.80 -22.58
CA LYS A 13 7.90 6.60 -22.65
C LYS A 13 8.77 7.60 -21.87
N GLY A 14 8.26 8.22 -20.80
CA GLY A 14 9.16 8.78 -19.77
C GLY A 14 9.38 10.30 -19.78
N LEU A 15 8.32 11.09 -19.93
CA LEU A 15 8.37 12.53 -19.64
C LEU A 15 8.32 12.88 -18.15
N PHE A 16 8.09 11.91 -17.26
CA PHE A 16 8.20 12.09 -15.80
C PHE A 16 9.65 12.39 -15.33
N ASN A 17 10.65 11.94 -16.09
CA ASN A 17 12.05 11.94 -15.65
C ASN A 17 12.82 13.25 -15.92
N LYS A 18 12.33 14.12 -16.81
CA LYS A 18 13.10 15.29 -17.26
C LYS A 18 13.01 16.48 -16.29
N GLN A 19 11.91 16.62 -15.53
CA GLN A 19 11.74 17.71 -14.55
C GLN A 19 12.32 17.39 -13.16
N LEU A 20 12.42 16.12 -12.77
CA LEU A 20 13.06 15.71 -11.50
C LEU A 20 14.58 15.95 -11.47
N LYS A 21 15.23 16.02 -12.64
CA LYS A 21 16.67 16.28 -12.76
C LYS A 21 17.06 17.71 -12.38
N ASN A 22 16.15 18.69 -12.57
CA ASN A 22 16.42 20.10 -12.31
C ASN A 22 16.19 20.53 -10.86
N LEU A 23 15.47 19.74 -10.05
CA LEU A 23 15.27 20.02 -8.62
C LEU A 23 16.44 19.53 -7.73
N ARG A 24 17.41 18.78 -8.30
CA ARG A 24 18.46 18.08 -7.54
C ARG A 24 19.83 18.76 -7.50
N GLN A 25 20.06 19.84 -8.24
CA GLN A 25 21.35 20.53 -8.23
C GLN A 25 21.34 21.75 -7.29
N LYS A 26 21.38 21.51 -5.97
CA LYS A 26 22.11 22.32 -4.96
C LYS A 26 21.73 21.91 -3.52
N LYS A 27 22.48 20.98 -2.91
CA LYS A 27 23.18 21.20 -1.62
C LYS A 27 23.94 19.94 -1.18
N LYS A 28 25.19 20.19 -0.78
CA LYS A 28 26.27 19.26 -0.42
C LYS A 28 25.97 18.47 0.86
N GLN A 29 26.47 17.23 0.84
CA GLN A 29 26.78 16.38 1.98
C GLN A 29 27.30 17.16 3.19
N LYS A 30 26.56 17.16 4.30
CA LYS A 30 27.13 17.28 5.66
C LYS A 30 26.12 16.71 6.67
N ASN A 31 26.63 15.81 7.52
CA ASN A 31 26.03 15.16 8.69
C ASN A 31 24.97 14.05 8.49
N LEU A 32 25.33 12.98 7.76
CA LEU A 32 24.59 11.71 7.79
C LEU A 32 24.49 11.09 9.21
N LYS A 33 25.43 11.38 10.13
CA LYS A 33 25.43 10.84 11.50
C LYS A 33 24.20 11.24 12.32
N ILE A 34 23.70 12.46 12.14
CA ILE A 34 22.51 12.98 12.83
C ILE A 34 21.23 12.36 12.24
N LEU A 35 21.24 12.09 10.93
CA LEU A 35 20.16 11.37 10.25
C LEU A 35 19.96 9.97 10.84
N TYR A 36 21.05 9.22 11.04
CA TYR A 36 21.02 7.89 11.63
C TYR A 36 20.54 7.90 13.08
N LEU A 37 20.90 8.92 13.86
CA LEU A 37 20.41 9.11 15.23
C LEU A 37 18.88 9.30 15.26
N LEU A 38 18.33 10.13 14.38
CA LEU A 38 16.88 10.37 14.34
C LEU A 38 16.08 9.17 13.85
N ILE A 39 16.59 8.44 12.85
CA ILE A 39 16.00 7.17 12.41
C ILE A 39 15.99 6.17 13.56
N SER A 40 17.09 6.09 14.33
CA SER A 40 17.14 5.20 15.48
C SER A 40 16.13 5.57 16.56
N ILE A 41 15.92 6.86 16.81
CA ILE A 41 14.91 7.33 17.75
C ILE A 41 13.49 6.98 17.27
N LEU A 42 13.20 7.11 15.97
CA LEU A 42 11.92 6.72 15.37
C LEU A 42 11.68 5.21 15.42
N VAL A 43 12.72 4.43 15.18
CA VAL A 43 12.72 2.95 15.25
C VAL A 43 12.57 2.47 16.70
N ILE A 44 13.17 3.17 17.66
CA ILE A 44 12.99 2.93 19.11
C ILE A 44 11.58 3.35 19.55
N ALA A 45 11.03 4.45 19.03
CA ALA A 45 9.65 4.86 19.27
C ALA A 45 8.67 3.82 18.69
N PHE A 46 8.93 3.32 17.49
CA PHE A 46 8.17 2.23 16.87
C PHE A 46 8.27 0.93 17.69
N GLY A 47 9.47 0.60 18.16
CA GLY A 47 9.70 -0.61 18.95
C GLY A 47 9.16 -0.59 20.36
N SER A 48 9.20 0.56 21.04
CA SER A 48 8.61 0.72 22.37
C SER A 48 7.08 0.62 22.33
N VAL A 49 6.46 1.00 21.23
CA VAL A 49 5.03 0.85 21.00
C VAL A 49 4.62 -0.59 20.70
N LEU A 50 5.36 -1.27 19.82
CA LEU A 50 5.20 -2.71 19.58
C LEU A 50 5.42 -3.52 20.87
N ALA A 51 6.44 -3.16 21.66
CA ALA A 51 6.69 -3.79 22.96
C ALA A 51 5.52 -3.58 23.92
N VAL A 52 4.93 -2.39 23.99
CA VAL A 52 3.73 -2.14 24.82
C VAL A 52 2.53 -2.95 24.34
N GLN A 53 2.33 -3.13 23.03
CA GLN A 53 1.26 -3.97 22.49
C GLN A 53 1.48 -5.47 22.77
N LEU A 54 2.72 -5.96 22.69
CA LEU A 54 3.10 -7.33 23.07
C LEU A 54 2.98 -7.58 24.58
N ILE A 55 3.23 -6.57 25.42
CA ILE A 55 3.06 -6.65 26.88
C ILE A 55 1.58 -6.55 27.28
N SER A 56 0.72 -6.02 26.40
CA SER A 56 -0.72 -5.84 26.67
C SER A 56 -1.58 -7.07 26.34
N THR A 57 -1.01 -8.16 25.82
CA THR A 57 -1.70 -9.46 25.72
C THR A 57 -1.53 -10.21 27.05
N PRO A 58 -2.62 -10.61 27.74
CA PRO A 58 -2.50 -11.23 29.05
C PRO A 58 -2.13 -12.72 28.89
N GLU A 59 -0.84 -13.01 28.83
CA GLU A 59 -0.31 -14.33 29.18
C GLU A 59 0.69 -14.19 30.33
N ILE A 60 0.47 -15.04 31.34
CA ILE A 60 0.99 -14.97 32.69
C ILE A 60 2.51 -15.23 32.69
N ILE A 61 3.32 -14.28 33.16
CA ILE A 61 4.67 -14.58 33.64
C ILE A 61 4.91 -13.84 34.95
N GLU A 62 4.98 -14.63 36.01
CA GLU A 62 5.37 -14.22 37.36
C GLU A 62 6.76 -13.60 37.37
N THR A 63 6.89 -12.61 38.25
CA THR A 63 8.08 -11.82 38.54
C THR A 63 9.34 -12.65 38.76
N ASN A 64 10.40 -12.34 38.00
CA ASN A 64 11.77 -12.47 38.49
C ASN A 64 12.61 -11.28 38.02
N GLN A 65 13.39 -10.75 38.96
CA GLN A 65 14.17 -9.53 38.82
C GLN A 65 15.35 -9.71 37.87
N ILE A 66 15.40 -8.92 36.79
CA ILE A 66 16.60 -8.70 35.97
C ILE A 66 16.61 -7.21 35.55
N GLU A 67 17.77 -6.55 35.72
CA GLU A 67 18.01 -5.13 35.42
C GLU A 67 17.60 -4.74 33.97
N PRO A 68 16.67 -3.78 33.77
CA PRO A 68 16.09 -3.49 32.46
C PRO A 68 16.90 -2.54 31.57
N GLU A 69 18.01 -1.95 32.05
CA GLU A 69 18.74 -0.91 31.31
C GLU A 69 19.83 -1.46 30.36
N THR A 70 20.50 -2.55 30.72
CA THR A 70 21.60 -3.14 29.93
C THR A 70 21.10 -3.86 28.68
N GLU A 71 19.97 -4.56 28.76
CA GLU A 71 19.39 -5.31 27.65
C GLU A 71 18.79 -4.38 26.56
N LYS A 72 18.06 -3.34 26.97
CA LYS A 72 17.55 -2.30 26.05
C LYS A 72 18.68 -1.59 25.31
N THR A 73 19.77 -1.27 26.00
CA THR A 73 20.93 -0.60 25.39
C THR A 73 21.64 -1.50 24.39
N ASN A 74 21.71 -2.81 24.66
CA ASN A 74 22.30 -3.80 23.74
C ASN A 74 21.42 -4.05 22.52
N ILE A 75 20.09 -4.06 22.66
CA ILE A 75 19.13 -4.13 21.56
C ILE A 75 19.22 -2.87 20.68
N ILE A 76 19.30 -1.69 21.28
CA ILE A 76 19.47 -0.43 20.54
C ILE A 76 20.81 -0.44 19.79
N LYS A 77 21.88 -0.89 20.43
CA LYS A 77 23.21 -0.97 19.82
C LYS A 77 23.22 -1.98 18.67
N SER A 78 22.59 -3.15 18.82
CA SER A 78 22.48 -4.16 17.76
C SER A 78 21.59 -3.70 16.59
N ILE A 79 20.49 -2.98 16.85
CA ILE A 79 19.68 -2.33 15.80
C ILE A 79 20.50 -1.26 15.07
N LEU A 80 21.35 -0.51 15.77
CA LEU A 80 22.20 0.53 15.18
C LEU A 80 23.38 -0.04 14.41
N THR A 81 23.95 -1.16 14.87
CA THR A 81 25.15 -1.80 14.30
C THR A 81 24.83 -2.99 13.40
N SER A 82 23.57 -3.39 13.27
CA SER A 82 23.16 -4.40 12.30
C SER A 82 23.43 -3.86 10.89
N ASN A 83 24.57 -4.31 10.36
CA ASN A 83 24.85 -4.24 8.94
C ASN A 83 23.82 -5.16 8.29
N SER A 84 22.75 -4.58 7.75
CA SER A 84 21.82 -5.32 6.91
C SER A 84 22.67 -6.06 5.87
N SER A 85 22.46 -7.37 5.72
CA SER A 85 23.24 -8.20 4.79
C SER A 85 23.41 -7.50 3.44
N LYS A 86 24.62 -7.56 2.88
CA LYS A 86 24.94 -6.93 1.58
C LYS A 86 24.11 -7.50 0.43
N ASP A 87 23.59 -8.71 0.61
CA ASP A 87 22.67 -9.38 -0.29
C ASP A 87 21.33 -9.52 0.44
N LYS A 88 20.29 -8.87 -0.09
CA LYS A 88 18.92 -8.99 0.42
C LYS A 88 18.08 -9.66 -0.65
N SER A 89 17.51 -10.82 -0.31
CA SER A 89 16.55 -11.52 -1.16
C SER A 89 15.34 -10.62 -1.47
N PRO A 90 14.67 -10.83 -2.60
CA PRO A 90 13.39 -10.19 -2.87
C PRO A 90 12.38 -10.51 -1.76
N SER A 91 11.45 -9.58 -1.51
CA SER A 91 10.39 -9.78 -0.52
C SER A 91 9.05 -9.26 -1.01
N ASN A 92 7.97 -9.92 -0.59
CA ASN A 92 6.60 -9.62 -0.94
C ASN A 92 5.83 -9.16 0.30
N ILE A 93 5.38 -7.90 0.30
CA ILE A 93 4.58 -7.34 1.39
C ILE A 93 3.16 -7.15 0.91
N LEU A 94 2.20 -7.74 1.60
CA LEU A 94 0.79 -7.55 1.34
C LEU A 94 0.28 -6.28 2.03
N ALA A 95 0.02 -5.24 1.26
CA ALA A 95 -0.63 -4.02 1.71
C ALA A 95 -2.16 -4.09 1.53
N LEU A 96 -2.86 -4.06 2.65
CA LEU A 96 -4.32 -4.09 2.75
C LEU A 96 -4.84 -2.73 3.20
N GLY A 97 -5.92 -2.29 2.58
CA GLY A 97 -6.63 -1.07 2.98
C GLY A 97 -8.09 -1.38 3.28
N ARG A 98 -8.56 -1.03 4.47
CA ARG A 98 -9.99 -1.11 4.82
C ARG A 98 -10.58 0.28 5.02
N PRO A 99 -11.90 0.47 4.81
CA PRO A 99 -12.53 1.78 4.93
C PRO A 99 -12.35 2.48 6.29
N GLY A 100 -12.22 1.70 7.38
CA GLY A 100 -12.12 2.19 8.75
C GLY A 100 -13.48 2.30 9.46
N GLN A 101 -13.46 2.58 10.75
CA GLN A 101 -14.68 2.68 11.58
C GLN A 101 -15.67 3.72 11.04
N GLY A 102 -16.98 3.42 11.15
CA GLY A 102 -18.05 4.34 10.72
C GLY A 102 -18.38 4.29 9.23
N TYR A 103 -17.73 3.41 8.45
CA TYR A 103 -18.03 3.19 7.04
C TYR A 103 -18.70 1.82 6.79
N SER A 104 -19.56 1.74 5.78
CA SER A 104 -20.15 0.47 5.33
C SER A 104 -19.05 -0.52 4.92
N GLY A 105 -19.10 -1.75 5.42
CA GLY A 105 -18.07 -2.75 5.13
C GLY A 105 -16.72 -2.41 5.77
N GLN A 106 -16.73 -1.75 6.94
CA GLN A 106 -15.54 -1.29 7.67
C GLN A 106 -14.41 -2.32 7.79
N ASN A 107 -14.74 -3.62 7.83
CA ASN A 107 -13.77 -4.69 7.98
C ASN A 107 -13.35 -5.33 6.64
N LEU A 108 -13.92 -4.95 5.49
CA LEU A 108 -13.55 -5.49 4.19
C LEU A 108 -12.27 -4.85 3.67
N THR A 109 -11.39 -5.66 3.07
CA THR A 109 -10.15 -5.18 2.45
C THR A 109 -10.42 -4.66 1.04
N ASP A 110 -10.84 -3.40 0.95
CA ASP A 110 -11.17 -2.73 -0.32
C ASP A 110 -9.94 -2.40 -1.18
N THR A 111 -8.75 -2.48 -0.60
CA THR A 111 -7.45 -2.35 -1.27
C THR A 111 -6.62 -3.60 -0.99
N ILE A 112 -6.12 -4.24 -2.04
CA ILE A 112 -5.25 -5.43 -1.97
C ILE A 112 -4.09 -5.21 -2.94
N ILE A 113 -2.92 -4.90 -2.40
CA ILE A 113 -1.70 -4.61 -3.17
C ILE A 113 -0.58 -5.50 -2.65
N ILE A 114 0.10 -6.23 -3.52
CA ILE A 114 1.35 -6.89 -3.22
C ILE A 114 2.47 -5.94 -3.63
N ILE A 115 3.36 -5.62 -2.70
CA ILE A 115 4.58 -4.86 -2.93
C ILE A 115 5.71 -5.86 -3.04
N HIS A 116 6.12 -6.18 -4.26
CA HIS A 116 7.31 -6.95 -4.52
C HIS A 116 8.53 -6.01 -4.51
N LEU A 117 9.49 -6.25 -3.63
CA LEU A 117 10.72 -5.47 -3.51
C LEU A 117 11.91 -6.29 -3.98
N GLU A 118 12.76 -5.68 -4.78
CA GLU A 118 14.04 -6.24 -5.22
C GLU A 118 15.19 -5.34 -4.73
N PRO A 119 15.63 -5.49 -3.47
CA PRO A 119 16.53 -4.53 -2.84
C PRO A 119 17.86 -4.37 -3.56
N ASN A 120 18.37 -5.45 -4.15
CA ASN A 120 19.63 -5.48 -4.90
C ASN A 120 19.53 -4.72 -6.24
N GLN A 121 18.35 -4.72 -6.86
CA GLN A 121 18.12 -4.05 -8.15
C GLN A 121 17.59 -2.62 -7.98
N GLU A 122 17.25 -2.22 -6.75
CA GLU A 122 16.59 -0.96 -6.44
C GLU A 122 15.27 -0.77 -7.22
N LYS A 123 14.51 -1.86 -7.37
CA LYS A 123 13.19 -1.90 -8.03
C LYS A 123 12.08 -2.34 -7.07
N ALA A 124 10.86 -1.96 -7.44
CA ALA A 124 9.65 -2.53 -6.86
C ALA A 124 8.58 -2.76 -7.93
N THR A 125 7.74 -3.77 -7.71
CA THR A 125 6.54 -4.02 -8.49
C THR A 125 5.32 -4.01 -7.58
N LEU A 126 4.34 -3.16 -7.88
CA LEU A 126 3.06 -3.08 -7.18
C LEU A 126 2.02 -3.89 -7.96
N VAL A 127 1.53 -4.98 -7.39
CA VAL A 127 0.51 -5.84 -7.99
C VAL A 127 -0.81 -5.65 -7.27
N SER A 128 -1.79 -5.04 -7.92
CA SER A 128 -3.13 -4.87 -7.35
C SER A 128 -4.08 -5.96 -7.81
N LEU A 129 -4.77 -6.58 -6.83
CA LEU A 129 -5.86 -7.52 -7.07
C LEU A 129 -7.22 -6.84 -6.87
N PRO A 130 -8.23 -7.12 -7.72
CA PRO A 130 -9.55 -6.55 -7.54
C PRO A 130 -10.24 -7.18 -6.33
N ARG A 131 -10.77 -6.33 -5.46
CA ARG A 131 -11.47 -6.73 -4.23
C ARG A 131 -12.69 -7.64 -4.47
N ASP A 132 -13.28 -7.55 -5.66
CA ASP A 132 -14.45 -8.31 -6.10
C ASP A 132 -14.08 -9.65 -6.80
N LEU A 133 -12.80 -10.05 -6.75
CA LEU A 133 -12.34 -11.34 -7.26
C LEU A 133 -13.07 -12.49 -6.54
N LEU A 134 -13.77 -13.32 -7.31
CA LEU A 134 -14.47 -14.50 -6.82
C LEU A 134 -13.47 -15.59 -6.50
N VAL A 135 -13.48 -16.04 -5.25
CA VAL A 135 -12.56 -17.03 -4.71
C VAL A 135 -13.32 -18.07 -3.90
N LYS A 136 -12.73 -19.26 -3.77
CA LYS A 136 -13.20 -20.27 -2.80
C LYS A 136 -12.54 -20.02 -1.46
N VAL A 137 -13.34 -20.04 -0.40
CA VAL A 137 -12.84 -20.07 0.98
C VAL A 137 -12.09 -21.41 1.17
N PRO A 138 -10.82 -21.38 1.59
CA PRO A 138 -10.05 -22.60 1.87
C PRO A 138 -10.81 -23.54 2.81
N ASN A 139 -10.71 -24.84 2.56
CA ASN A 139 -11.28 -25.92 3.40
C ASN A 139 -12.81 -25.96 3.53
N THR A 140 -13.57 -25.04 2.90
CA THR A 140 -15.05 -25.09 2.90
C THR A 140 -15.65 -25.21 1.50
N GLY A 141 -14.92 -24.77 0.47
CA GLY A 141 -15.39 -24.74 -0.92
C GLY A 141 -16.44 -23.65 -1.20
N GLN A 142 -16.85 -22.90 -0.18
CA GLN A 142 -17.80 -21.79 -0.31
C GLN A 142 -17.21 -20.67 -1.16
N LEU A 143 -17.99 -20.13 -2.09
CA LEU A 143 -17.58 -18.97 -2.87
C LEU A 143 -17.79 -17.68 -2.08
N THR A 144 -16.85 -16.75 -2.22
CA THR A 144 -16.93 -15.39 -1.68
C THR A 144 -16.09 -14.43 -2.52
N LYS A 145 -16.16 -13.14 -2.22
CA LYS A 145 -15.24 -12.13 -2.75
C LYS A 145 -13.96 -12.11 -1.92
N ILE A 146 -12.81 -11.91 -2.56
CA ILE A 146 -11.51 -11.91 -1.88
C ILE A 146 -11.42 -10.91 -0.73
N ASN A 147 -12.11 -9.76 -0.82
CA ASN A 147 -12.10 -8.73 0.22
C ASN A 147 -12.79 -9.13 1.52
N ALA A 148 -13.54 -10.24 1.54
CA ALA A 148 -14.14 -10.80 2.72
C ALA A 148 -13.22 -11.79 3.43
N LEU A 149 -12.18 -12.31 2.77
CA LEU A 149 -11.38 -13.41 3.32
C LEU A 149 -10.64 -13.05 4.60
N TYR A 150 -10.08 -11.85 4.70
CA TYR A 150 -9.43 -11.41 5.94
C TYR A 150 -10.34 -11.60 7.17
N ASN A 151 -11.63 -11.30 7.05
CA ASN A 151 -12.59 -11.46 8.16
C ASN A 151 -13.02 -12.91 8.39
N LEU A 152 -13.01 -13.73 7.34
CA LEU A 152 -13.50 -15.11 7.40
C LEU A 152 -12.44 -16.08 7.91
N ILE A 153 -11.18 -15.87 7.53
CA ILE A 153 -10.10 -16.83 7.74
C ILE A 153 -8.81 -16.20 8.28
N GLY A 154 -8.84 -14.91 8.65
CA GLY A 154 -7.68 -14.20 9.16
C GLY A 154 -6.62 -13.90 8.10
N ILE A 155 -5.50 -13.34 8.56
CA ILE A 155 -4.41 -12.90 7.68
C ILE A 155 -3.68 -14.07 7.00
N GLU A 156 -3.40 -15.16 7.73
CA GLU A 156 -2.65 -16.30 7.17
C GLU A 156 -3.43 -16.98 6.04
N GLY A 157 -4.73 -17.23 6.23
CA GLY A 157 -5.57 -17.78 5.17
C GLY A 157 -5.68 -16.86 3.95
N LEU A 158 -5.65 -15.53 4.15
CA LEU A 158 -5.59 -14.57 3.05
C LEU A 158 -4.23 -14.60 2.33
N LYS A 159 -3.11 -14.66 3.06
CA LYS A 159 -1.75 -14.79 2.50
C LYS A 159 -1.64 -16.04 1.62
N GLU A 160 -2.14 -17.18 2.11
CA GLU A 160 -2.19 -18.43 1.35
C GLU A 160 -3.01 -18.27 0.07
N LYS A 161 -4.23 -17.70 0.15
CA LYS A 161 -5.06 -17.50 -1.03
C LYS A 161 -4.42 -16.55 -2.04
N ILE A 162 -3.79 -15.48 -1.59
CA ILE A 162 -3.08 -14.56 -2.49
C ILE A 162 -1.90 -15.27 -3.15
N SER A 163 -1.16 -16.11 -2.41
CA SER A 163 -0.06 -16.90 -2.96
C SER A 163 -0.55 -17.89 -4.02
N GLU A 164 -1.71 -18.52 -3.82
CA GLU A 164 -2.36 -19.38 -4.82
C GLU A 164 -2.71 -18.61 -6.11
N ILE A 165 -3.16 -17.36 -5.97
CA ILE A 165 -3.58 -16.51 -7.11
C ILE A 165 -2.37 -15.98 -7.88
N THR A 166 -1.35 -15.50 -7.16
CA THR A 166 -0.24 -14.73 -7.75
C THR A 166 1.00 -15.58 -8.03
N GLY A 167 1.15 -16.72 -7.35
CA GLY A 167 2.38 -17.50 -7.35
C GLY A 167 3.48 -16.93 -6.43
N LEU A 168 3.20 -15.81 -5.75
CA LEU A 168 4.16 -15.15 -4.87
C LEU A 168 3.93 -15.57 -3.41
N THR A 169 4.98 -16.01 -2.72
CA THR A 169 4.95 -16.18 -1.26
C THR A 169 4.85 -14.82 -0.59
N ILE A 170 3.86 -14.61 0.27
CA ILE A 170 3.72 -13.35 1.04
C ILE A 170 4.52 -13.44 2.34
N ASP A 171 5.58 -12.64 2.47
CA ASP A 171 6.46 -12.65 3.63
C ASP A 171 5.84 -11.88 4.80
N HIS A 172 5.33 -10.68 4.51
CA HIS A 172 4.82 -9.75 5.51
C HIS A 172 3.50 -9.14 5.07
N TYR A 173 2.78 -8.53 6.00
CA TYR A 173 1.60 -7.74 5.68
C TYR A 173 1.55 -6.42 6.43
N VAL A 174 0.80 -5.49 5.85
CA VAL A 174 0.39 -4.27 6.51
C VAL A 174 -1.07 -4.01 6.18
N LEU A 175 -1.91 -3.91 7.20
CA LEU A 175 -3.31 -3.52 7.08
C LEU A 175 -3.49 -2.13 7.67
N ILE A 176 -4.05 -1.22 6.88
CA ILE A 176 -4.19 0.20 7.24
C ILE A 176 -5.64 0.63 7.02
N ASP A 177 -6.16 1.44 7.94
CA ASP A 177 -7.41 2.16 7.71
C ASP A 177 -7.18 3.31 6.71
N LEU A 178 -8.02 3.42 5.68
CA LEU A 178 -7.86 4.47 4.67
C LEU A 178 -7.95 5.90 5.25
N VAL A 179 -8.53 6.06 6.45
CA VAL A 179 -8.51 7.32 7.21
C VAL A 179 -7.10 7.76 7.58
N VAL A 180 -6.19 6.81 7.86
CA VAL A 180 -4.77 7.10 8.14
C VAL A 180 -4.08 7.69 6.92
N ALA A 181 -4.43 7.23 5.73
CA ALA A 181 -3.89 7.80 4.50
C ALA A 181 -4.27 9.28 4.36
N GLN A 182 -5.52 9.65 4.71
CA GLN A 182 -5.93 11.06 4.76
C GLN A 182 -5.09 11.85 5.77
N GLU A 183 -4.93 11.36 6.99
CA GLU A 183 -4.17 12.05 8.04
C GLU A 183 -2.71 12.26 7.65
N ILE A 184 -2.07 11.23 7.10
CA ILE A 184 -0.68 11.33 6.64
C ILE A 184 -0.57 12.34 5.49
N ILE A 185 -1.47 12.30 4.50
CA ILE A 185 -1.46 13.23 3.37
C ILE A 185 -1.64 14.68 3.84
N GLU A 186 -2.50 14.90 4.83
CA GLU A 186 -2.67 16.22 5.44
C GLU A 186 -1.40 16.69 6.15
N LEU A 187 -0.74 15.80 6.92
CA LEU A 187 0.48 16.11 7.65
C LEU A 187 1.67 16.49 6.76
N ILE A 188 1.71 15.98 5.54
CA ILE A 188 2.77 16.26 4.56
C ILE A 188 2.40 17.38 3.58
N ASP A 189 1.35 18.16 3.86
CA ASP A 189 0.91 19.28 3.01
C ASP A 189 0.48 18.81 1.60
N GLY A 190 -0.39 17.79 1.59
CA GLY A 190 -1.07 17.30 0.40
C GLY A 190 -0.18 16.64 -0.66
N LEU A 191 -0.82 16.28 -1.78
CA LEU A 191 -0.19 15.64 -2.94
C LEU A 191 -0.49 16.39 -4.23
N ASN A 192 0.52 16.61 -5.06
CA ASN A 192 0.33 17.04 -6.44
C ASN A 192 0.18 15.81 -7.35
N ILE A 193 -1.02 15.59 -7.87
CA ILE A 193 -1.42 14.39 -8.63
C ILE A 193 -1.83 14.79 -10.05
N TYR A 194 -1.41 14.01 -11.04
CA TYR A 194 -1.96 14.09 -12.39
C TYR A 194 -3.23 13.22 -12.49
N VAL A 195 -4.37 13.86 -12.73
CA VAL A 195 -5.67 13.21 -12.90
C VAL A 195 -5.89 12.95 -14.39
N PRO A 196 -5.96 11.70 -14.87
CA PRO A 196 -5.96 11.40 -16.30
C PRO A 196 -7.26 11.82 -17.02
N GLN A 197 -8.38 11.86 -16.30
CA GLN A 197 -9.69 12.19 -16.84
C GLN A 197 -10.59 12.86 -15.80
N ASN A 198 -11.61 13.58 -16.26
CA ASN A 198 -12.59 14.18 -15.36
C ASN A 198 -13.28 13.08 -14.55
N ILE A 199 -13.39 13.30 -13.24
CA ILE A 199 -14.16 12.50 -12.32
C ILE A 199 -15.43 13.29 -11.99
N ASN A 200 -16.58 12.64 -12.10
CA ASN A 200 -17.85 13.20 -11.67
C ASN A 200 -18.72 12.09 -11.09
N ASP A 201 -18.68 11.94 -9.77
CA ASP A 201 -19.37 10.91 -9.01
C ASP A 201 -20.54 11.54 -8.25
N PRO A 202 -21.76 11.54 -8.82
CA PRO A 202 -22.94 12.11 -8.15
C PRO A 202 -23.43 11.24 -6.99
N TYR A 203 -22.93 10.01 -6.87
CA TYR A 203 -23.34 9.01 -5.87
C TYR A 203 -22.20 8.70 -4.90
N PHE A 204 -21.28 9.64 -4.67
CA PHE A 204 -20.23 9.43 -3.70
C PHE A 204 -20.84 9.33 -2.30
N PRO A 205 -20.51 8.32 -1.47
CA PRO A 205 -21.10 8.17 -0.14
C PRO A 205 -20.87 9.41 0.73
N GLY A 206 -21.96 9.91 1.32
CA GLY A 206 -22.00 10.97 2.30
C GLY A 206 -22.34 10.44 3.70
N PRO A 207 -22.33 11.31 4.72
CA PRO A 207 -22.76 10.95 6.08
C PRO A 207 -24.19 10.41 6.11
N ASN A 208 -24.51 9.58 7.10
CA ASN A 208 -25.88 9.09 7.34
C ASN A 208 -26.54 8.40 6.14
N TYR A 209 -25.78 7.57 5.41
CA TYR A 209 -26.27 6.86 4.21
C TYR A 209 -26.78 7.78 3.08
N THR A 210 -26.33 9.04 3.06
CA THR A 210 -26.64 9.98 1.97
C THR A 210 -25.65 9.85 0.83
N TYR A 211 -25.94 10.52 -0.29
CA TYR A 211 -25.02 10.69 -1.41
C TYR A 211 -24.64 12.16 -1.56
N GLN A 212 -23.41 12.39 -1.98
CA GLN A 212 -22.88 13.70 -2.32
C GLN A 212 -22.14 13.64 -3.66
N THR A 213 -22.05 14.77 -4.35
CA THR A 213 -21.28 14.82 -5.59
C THR A 213 -19.79 15.01 -5.29
N PHE A 214 -18.94 14.17 -5.90
CA PHE A 214 -17.50 14.37 -5.98
C PHE A 214 -17.11 14.65 -7.43
N SER A 215 -16.57 15.85 -7.69
CA SER A 215 -16.07 16.21 -9.01
C SER A 215 -14.61 16.62 -8.91
N LEU A 216 -13.80 16.14 -9.86
CA LEU A 216 -12.39 16.48 -9.97
C LEU A 216 -12.00 16.56 -11.44
N ALA A 217 -11.53 17.72 -11.89
CA ALA A 217 -11.15 17.92 -13.28
C ALA A 217 -9.81 17.24 -13.61
N ALA A 218 -9.65 16.79 -14.85
CA ALA A 218 -8.42 16.22 -15.39
C ALA A 218 -7.24 17.21 -15.35
N GLY A 219 -6.01 16.70 -15.39
CA GLY A 219 -4.77 17.46 -15.32
C GLY A 219 -4.13 17.44 -13.94
N TRP A 220 -3.12 18.30 -13.73
CA TRP A 220 -2.46 18.44 -12.44
C TRP A 220 -3.38 19.08 -11.40
N ARG A 221 -3.50 18.41 -10.25
CA ARG A 221 -4.32 18.84 -9.11
C ARG A 221 -3.54 18.70 -7.82
N TYR A 222 -3.72 19.67 -6.95
CA TYR A 222 -3.34 19.56 -5.54
C TYR A 222 -4.50 18.88 -4.80
N LEU A 223 -4.20 17.79 -4.08
CA LEU A 223 -5.17 17.08 -3.25
C LEU A 223 -4.70 17.14 -1.80
N ASP A 224 -5.52 17.76 -0.94
CA ASP A 224 -5.40 17.65 0.52
C ASP A 224 -5.81 16.24 0.99
N GLY A 225 -5.70 15.96 2.30
CA GLY A 225 -6.03 14.64 2.85
C GLY A 225 -7.44 14.16 2.47
N PRO A 226 -8.50 14.94 2.77
CA PRO A 226 -9.88 14.57 2.43
C PRO A 226 -10.11 14.37 0.93
N THR A 227 -9.57 15.24 0.07
CA THR A 227 -9.74 15.13 -1.38
C THR A 227 -9.00 13.92 -1.93
N ALA A 228 -7.79 13.63 -1.44
CA ALA A 228 -7.04 12.44 -1.80
C ALA A 228 -7.77 11.15 -1.38
N LEU A 229 -8.41 11.13 -0.20
CA LEU A 229 -9.24 10.01 0.23
C LEU A 229 -10.43 9.79 -0.70
N ARG A 230 -11.14 10.85 -1.11
CA ARG A 230 -12.22 10.75 -2.09
C ARG A 230 -11.73 10.24 -3.44
N TYR A 231 -10.56 10.72 -3.88
CA TYR A 231 -9.91 10.29 -5.12
C TYR A 231 -9.60 8.78 -5.16
N ILE A 232 -9.09 8.21 -4.07
CA ILE A 232 -8.79 6.77 -3.98
C ILE A 232 -10.01 5.90 -3.66
N ARG A 233 -11.18 6.50 -3.34
CA ARG A 233 -12.42 5.78 -3.02
C ARG A 233 -13.44 5.78 -4.15
N THR A 234 -13.52 6.86 -4.93
CA THR A 234 -14.51 6.97 -6.00
C THR A 234 -14.35 5.83 -7.01
N ARG A 235 -15.49 5.29 -7.43
CA ARG A 235 -15.62 4.26 -8.47
C ARG A 235 -16.26 4.83 -9.72
N TYR A 236 -16.93 5.97 -9.64
CA TYR A 236 -17.73 6.52 -10.73
C TYR A 236 -16.84 7.29 -11.71
N THR A 237 -16.13 6.53 -12.54
CA THR A 237 -15.16 7.07 -13.51
C THR A 237 -15.30 6.42 -14.88
N SER A 238 -15.60 5.12 -14.93
CA SER A 238 -15.84 4.37 -16.17
C SER A 238 -16.67 3.10 -15.87
N PRO A 239 -17.14 2.35 -16.90
CA PRO A 239 -17.70 1.01 -16.73
C PRO A 239 -16.76 0.00 -16.01
N ASN A 240 -15.49 0.37 -15.83
CA ASN A 240 -14.41 -0.39 -15.16
C ASN A 240 -13.91 0.32 -13.88
N GLY A 241 -14.74 1.15 -13.27
CA GLY A 241 -14.34 2.08 -12.21
C GLY A 241 -13.63 1.52 -10.97
N ASP A 242 -13.73 0.21 -10.69
CA ASP A 242 -12.96 -0.45 -9.62
C ASP A 242 -11.46 -0.55 -9.97
N PHE A 243 -11.14 -0.84 -11.24
CA PHE A 243 -9.74 -0.91 -11.71
C PHE A 243 -9.10 0.47 -11.82
N ASP A 244 -9.86 1.48 -12.26
CA ASP A 244 -9.39 2.86 -12.25
C ASP A 244 -9.08 3.30 -10.81
N ARG A 245 -9.86 2.84 -9.82
CA ARG A 245 -9.58 3.08 -8.40
C ARG A 245 -8.27 2.43 -7.96
N MET A 246 -8.01 1.18 -8.35
CA MET A 246 -6.75 0.48 -8.03
C MET A 246 -5.54 1.24 -8.59
N ALA A 247 -5.61 1.73 -9.84
CA ALA A 247 -4.56 2.54 -10.42
C ALA A 247 -4.31 3.85 -9.63
N ARG A 248 -5.38 4.54 -9.21
CA ARG A 248 -5.28 5.74 -8.35
C ARG A 248 -4.64 5.43 -7.00
N GLN A 249 -4.97 4.29 -6.39
CA GLN A 249 -4.37 3.86 -5.13
C GLN A 249 -2.86 3.67 -5.27
N GLN A 250 -2.41 2.98 -6.31
CA GLN A 250 -0.96 2.80 -6.56
C GLN A 250 -0.25 4.14 -6.86
N GLN A 251 -0.90 5.05 -7.59
CA GLN A 251 -0.40 6.41 -7.83
C GLN A 251 -0.21 7.17 -6.51
N VAL A 252 -1.21 7.13 -5.61
CA VAL A 252 -1.14 7.79 -4.30
C VAL A 252 -0.06 7.18 -3.41
N VAL A 253 0.06 5.85 -3.36
CA VAL A 253 1.14 5.17 -2.60
C VAL A 253 2.53 5.61 -3.07
N THR A 254 2.72 5.74 -4.39
CA THR A 254 4.00 6.15 -4.98
C THR A 254 4.33 7.61 -4.68
N LEU A 255 3.36 8.51 -4.82
CA LEU A 255 3.55 9.94 -4.51
C LEU A 255 3.74 10.18 -3.02
N LEU A 256 2.99 9.46 -2.18
CA LEU A 256 3.15 9.49 -0.73
C LEU A 256 4.58 9.09 -0.33
N LYS A 257 5.10 7.99 -0.89
CA LYS A 257 6.50 7.59 -0.71
C LYS A 257 7.45 8.73 -1.07
N GLN A 258 7.31 9.35 -2.24
CA GLN A 258 8.19 10.43 -2.67
C GLN A 258 8.17 11.61 -1.69
N LYS A 259 6.96 12.06 -1.32
CA LYS A 259 6.78 13.20 -0.41
C LYS A 259 7.36 12.91 0.98
N VAL A 260 7.16 11.71 1.53
CA VAL A 260 7.76 11.28 2.81
C VAL A 260 9.28 11.20 2.75
N LEU A 261 9.86 10.87 1.59
CA LEU A 261 11.30 10.83 1.39
C LEU A 261 11.94 12.22 1.16
N GLU A 262 11.15 13.21 0.78
CA GLU A 262 11.57 14.61 0.67
C GLU A 262 11.61 15.33 2.01
N LEU A 263 10.84 14.84 3.00
CA LEU A 263 10.88 15.37 4.36
C LEU A 263 12.30 15.31 4.93
N ASN A 264 12.70 16.39 5.59
CA ASN A 264 13.94 16.45 6.30
C ASN A 264 13.72 15.91 7.72
N LEU A 265 14.31 14.74 8.00
CA LEU A 265 14.24 14.10 9.32
C LEU A 265 14.50 15.04 10.51
N LEU A 266 15.37 16.06 10.38
CA LEU A 266 15.65 17.01 11.47
C LEU A 266 14.54 18.04 11.65
N TRP A 267 14.08 18.66 10.57
CA TRP A 267 13.11 19.76 10.64
C TRP A 267 11.68 19.26 10.75
N ASP A 268 11.39 18.11 10.12
CA ASP A 268 10.08 17.50 10.06
C ASP A 268 9.91 16.39 11.11
N PHE A 269 10.81 16.31 12.10
CA PHE A 269 10.70 15.34 13.20
C PHE A 269 9.32 15.37 13.89
N PRO A 270 8.71 16.54 14.19
CA PRO A 270 7.35 16.58 14.72
C PRO A 270 6.31 15.97 13.78
N THR A 271 6.46 16.16 12.46
CA THR A 271 5.59 15.57 11.44
C THR A 271 5.72 14.04 11.43
N TYR A 272 6.95 13.51 11.48
CA TYR A 272 7.18 12.07 11.59
C TYR A 272 6.57 11.47 12.87
N LEU A 273 6.68 12.15 14.02
CA LEU A 273 6.03 11.69 15.26
C LEU A 273 4.51 11.68 15.15
N LYS A 274 3.90 12.69 14.51
CA LYS A 274 2.45 12.72 14.26
C LYS A 274 2.01 11.59 13.33
N MET A 275 2.74 11.36 12.24
CA MET A 275 2.49 10.23 11.33
C MET A 275 2.58 8.90 12.06
N PHE A 276 3.60 8.74 12.90
CA PHE A 276 3.78 7.54 13.70
C PHE A 276 2.62 7.31 14.68
N ASN A 277 2.18 8.34 15.40
CA ASN A 277 1.05 8.24 16.32
C ASN A 277 -0.28 7.92 15.61
N SER A 278 -0.48 8.49 14.42
CA SER A 278 -1.63 8.18 13.55
C SER A 278 -1.62 6.72 13.10
N LEU A 279 -0.45 6.21 12.69
CA LEU A 279 -0.27 4.82 12.27
C LEU A 279 -0.46 3.84 13.44
N LYS A 280 0.14 4.11 14.60
CA LYS A 280 0.19 3.19 15.75
C LYS A 280 -1.16 2.56 16.10
N ASN A 281 -2.24 3.33 16.08
CA ASN A 281 -3.56 2.86 16.53
C ASN A 281 -4.40 2.29 15.38
N ASN A 282 -3.94 2.38 14.14
CA ASN A 282 -4.72 2.15 12.93
C ASN A 282 -3.97 1.32 11.88
N ILE A 283 -2.89 0.65 12.31
CA ILE A 283 -2.08 -0.26 11.51
C ILE A 283 -2.05 -1.62 12.20
N GLU A 284 -2.13 -2.67 11.41
CA GLU A 284 -1.88 -4.04 11.84
C GLU A 284 -0.81 -4.64 10.92
N THR A 285 0.25 -5.21 11.50
CA THR A 285 1.39 -5.71 10.74
C THR A 285 2.19 -6.74 11.55
N ASP A 286 2.80 -7.69 10.87
CA ASP A 286 3.80 -8.62 11.41
C ASP A 286 5.25 -8.09 11.27
N LEU A 287 5.42 -6.89 10.72
CA LEU A 287 6.74 -6.28 10.54
C LEU A 287 7.32 -5.85 11.89
N GLY A 288 8.43 -6.46 12.24
CA GLY A 288 9.26 -6.01 13.34
C GLY A 288 10.01 -4.72 13.00
N ILE A 289 10.69 -4.21 14.02
CA ILE A 289 11.41 -2.94 14.00
C ILE A 289 12.58 -2.96 13.01
N LEU A 290 13.26 -4.11 12.93
CA LEU A 290 14.40 -4.32 12.05
C LEU A 290 13.95 -4.44 10.60
N GLU A 291 12.86 -5.16 10.36
CA GLU A 291 12.23 -5.29 9.06
C GLU A 291 11.77 -3.93 8.55
N LEU A 292 11.11 -3.12 9.38
CA LEU A 292 10.72 -1.75 9.02
C LEU A 292 11.91 -0.85 8.68
N LYS A 293 12.99 -0.94 9.45
CA LYS A 293 14.25 -0.23 9.16
C LYS A 293 14.78 -0.67 7.79
N ASP A 294 14.78 -1.96 7.50
CA ASP A 294 15.27 -2.51 6.24
C ASP A 294 14.38 -2.12 5.05
N LEU A 295 13.06 -2.20 5.21
CA LEU A 295 12.09 -1.73 4.23
C LEU A 295 12.26 -0.25 3.93
N TRP A 296 12.43 0.57 4.97
CA TRP A 296 12.66 2.00 4.79
C TRP A 296 13.98 2.27 4.04
N GLN A 297 15.06 1.56 4.36
CA GLN A 297 16.33 1.69 3.64
C GLN A 297 16.21 1.26 2.17
N THR A 298 15.50 0.17 1.89
CA THR A 298 15.23 -0.30 0.54
C THR A 298 14.36 0.70 -0.24
N ALA A 299 13.24 1.11 0.34
CA ALA A 299 12.30 2.06 -0.26
C ALA A 299 12.97 3.40 -0.65
N ARG A 300 13.94 3.87 0.15
CA ARG A 300 14.71 5.08 -0.14
C ARG A 300 15.56 5.02 -1.40
N LYS A 301 16.07 3.83 -1.74
CA LYS A 301 16.94 3.63 -2.90
C LYS A 301 16.12 3.54 -4.19
N ILE A 302 14.95 2.91 -4.11
CA ILE A 302 14.02 2.74 -5.23
C ILE A 302 13.52 4.13 -5.66
N LYS A 303 13.73 4.51 -6.92
CA LYS A 303 13.16 5.73 -7.49
C LYS A 303 11.77 5.45 -8.04
N ALA A 304 10.93 6.46 -8.19
CA ALA A 304 9.56 6.26 -8.67
C ALA A 304 9.48 5.70 -10.10
N ASP A 305 10.47 6.00 -10.95
CA ASP A 305 10.57 5.42 -12.30
C ASP A 305 11.09 3.97 -12.31
N GLN A 306 11.46 3.43 -11.14
CA GLN A 306 11.79 2.02 -10.91
C GLN A 306 10.65 1.28 -10.20
N ILE A 307 9.47 1.88 -10.11
CA ILE A 307 8.26 1.25 -9.58
C ILE A 307 7.37 0.85 -10.75
N THR A 308 7.21 -0.45 -10.93
CA THR A 308 6.28 -1.03 -11.90
C THR A 308 4.90 -1.14 -11.29
N HIS A 309 3.88 -0.79 -12.07
CA HIS A 309 2.48 -0.76 -11.65
C HIS A 309 1.68 -1.80 -12.43
N LEU A 310 1.23 -2.86 -11.75
CA LEU A 310 0.40 -3.92 -12.33
C LEU A 310 -0.99 -3.90 -11.69
N VAL A 311 -2.02 -3.77 -12.52
CA VAL A 311 -3.43 -3.83 -12.12
C VAL A 311 -4.05 -5.02 -12.85
N ILE A 312 -4.40 -6.09 -12.12
CA ILE A 312 -5.02 -7.26 -12.74
C ILE A 312 -6.48 -6.93 -13.07
N ASP A 313 -6.81 -6.85 -14.36
CA ASP A 313 -8.09 -6.35 -14.82
C ASP A 313 -8.71 -7.09 -16.02
N LYS A 314 -9.86 -6.59 -16.49
CA LYS A 314 -10.61 -7.09 -17.64
C LYS A 314 -10.22 -6.45 -18.97
N LYS A 315 -9.41 -5.39 -18.98
CA LYS A 315 -9.24 -4.50 -20.15
C LYS A 315 -7.79 -4.34 -20.57
N GLU A 316 -6.95 -3.83 -19.68
CA GLU A 316 -5.53 -3.59 -20.00
C GLU A 316 -4.75 -4.90 -19.96
N THR A 317 -4.98 -5.75 -18.95
CA THR A 317 -4.36 -7.08 -18.88
C THR A 317 -5.22 -8.15 -19.54
N ASN A 318 -6.54 -7.94 -19.64
CA ASN A 318 -7.49 -8.92 -20.19
C ASN A 318 -7.40 -10.31 -19.52
N LEU A 319 -7.19 -10.32 -18.19
CA LEU A 319 -7.00 -11.54 -17.42
C LEU A 319 -8.29 -11.98 -16.70
N LEU A 320 -9.27 -11.09 -16.60
CA LEU A 320 -10.49 -11.30 -15.84
C LEU A 320 -11.73 -11.09 -16.71
N ILE A 321 -12.84 -11.70 -16.28
CA ILE A 321 -14.18 -11.44 -16.80
C ILE A 321 -15.14 -11.12 -15.65
N GLY A 322 -16.16 -10.30 -15.94
CA GLY A 322 -17.17 -9.90 -14.97
C GLY A 322 -18.40 -10.80 -15.04
N SER A 323 -19.04 -11.03 -13.89
CA SER A 323 -20.30 -11.76 -13.80
C SER A 323 -21.12 -11.31 -12.57
N GLN A 324 -22.30 -11.87 -12.40
CA GLN A 324 -23.11 -11.71 -11.20
C GLN A 324 -23.32 -13.09 -10.55
N VAL A 325 -23.08 -13.16 -9.25
CA VAL A 325 -23.25 -14.38 -8.46
C VAL A 325 -24.19 -14.10 -7.29
N SER A 326 -25.06 -15.06 -6.98
CA SER A 326 -25.93 -14.97 -5.82
C SER A 326 -25.17 -15.38 -4.55
N PHE A 327 -25.14 -14.48 -3.57
CA PHE A 327 -24.72 -14.79 -2.20
C PHE A 327 -25.97 -14.75 -1.32
N GLY A 328 -26.57 -15.91 -1.09
CA GLY A 328 -27.88 -16.03 -0.43
C GLY A 328 -28.98 -15.38 -1.27
N ASN A 329 -29.63 -14.34 -0.73
CA ASN A 329 -30.73 -13.62 -1.39
C ASN A 329 -30.25 -12.35 -2.12
N GLN A 330 -28.94 -12.11 -2.21
CA GLN A 330 -28.38 -10.90 -2.83
C GLN A 330 -27.53 -11.26 -4.05
N MET A 331 -27.82 -10.62 -5.18
CA MET A 331 -26.94 -10.67 -6.34
C MET A 331 -25.79 -9.69 -6.14
N ALA A 332 -24.56 -10.16 -6.37
CA ALA A 332 -23.38 -9.30 -6.32
C ALA A 332 -22.58 -9.41 -7.62
N SER A 333 -22.06 -8.27 -8.09
CA SER A 333 -21.07 -8.23 -9.16
C SER A 333 -19.75 -8.81 -8.68
N VAL A 334 -19.15 -9.67 -9.47
CA VAL A 334 -17.86 -10.32 -9.21
C VAL A 334 -16.98 -10.31 -10.46
N VAL A 335 -15.70 -10.56 -10.28
CA VAL A 335 -14.77 -10.88 -11.38
C VAL A 335 -14.09 -12.21 -11.13
N TYR A 336 -13.71 -12.94 -12.16
CA TYR A 336 -12.93 -14.17 -12.03
C TYR A 336 -12.02 -14.36 -13.26
N PRO A 337 -11.03 -15.26 -13.20
CA PRO A 337 -10.08 -15.42 -14.29
C PRO A 337 -10.75 -15.79 -15.61
N LEU A 338 -10.28 -15.18 -16.70
CA LEU A 338 -10.79 -15.40 -18.06
C LEU A 338 -10.76 -16.87 -18.46
N VAL A 339 -9.71 -17.58 -18.07
CA VAL A 339 -9.49 -19.01 -18.37
C VAL A 339 -10.30 -19.96 -17.49
N GLY A 340 -11.07 -19.45 -16.52
CA GLY A 340 -11.98 -20.23 -15.69
C GLY A 340 -11.93 -19.84 -14.21
N GLN A 341 -13.03 -20.08 -13.49
CA GLN A 341 -13.11 -19.83 -12.05
C GLN A 341 -12.08 -20.67 -11.29
N GLY A 342 -11.24 -20.00 -10.49
CA GLY A 342 -10.18 -20.66 -9.71
C GLY A 342 -8.96 -21.09 -10.53
N ASN A 343 -8.90 -20.80 -11.84
CA ASN A 343 -7.72 -21.04 -12.65
C ASN A 343 -6.90 -19.75 -12.76
N TYR A 344 -5.78 -19.67 -12.02
CA TYR A 344 -4.95 -18.47 -11.93
C TYR A 344 -3.67 -18.51 -12.77
N GLU A 345 -3.49 -19.51 -13.64
CA GLU A 345 -2.21 -19.72 -14.34
C GLU A 345 -1.79 -18.52 -15.21
N GLU A 346 -2.72 -17.92 -15.95
CA GLU A 346 -2.41 -16.72 -16.75
C GLU A 346 -2.11 -15.49 -15.87
N ILE A 347 -2.70 -15.40 -14.68
CA ILE A 347 -2.38 -14.34 -13.72
C ILE A 347 -0.96 -14.52 -13.18
N LYS A 348 -0.60 -15.74 -12.78
CA LYS A 348 0.76 -16.07 -12.30
C LYS A 348 1.80 -15.77 -13.37
N LYS A 349 1.57 -16.25 -14.60
CA LYS A 349 2.47 -16.01 -15.73
C LYS A 349 2.65 -14.53 -16.01
N TYR A 350 1.55 -13.78 -16.06
CA TYR A 350 1.62 -12.33 -16.26
C TYR A 350 2.41 -11.62 -15.16
N ILE A 351 2.23 -12.00 -13.89
CA ILE A 351 2.98 -11.41 -12.77
C ILE A 351 4.48 -11.75 -12.88
N GLN A 352 4.80 -13.00 -13.22
CA GLN A 352 6.18 -13.48 -13.33
C GLN A 352 7.01 -12.71 -14.37
N GLU A 353 6.38 -12.29 -15.49
CA GLU A 353 7.02 -11.48 -16.54
C GLU A 353 7.57 -10.11 -16.06
N TYR A 354 7.18 -9.65 -14.87
CA TYR A 354 7.60 -8.37 -14.30
C TYR A 354 8.39 -8.48 -12.99
N ILE A 355 8.59 -9.70 -12.49
CA ILE A 355 9.20 -9.98 -11.19
C ILE A 355 10.47 -10.86 -11.32
N GLU A 356 10.66 -11.53 -12.46
CA GLU A 356 11.97 -12.08 -12.88
C GLU A 356 12.84 -11.02 -13.57
#